data_AF-A0A7V4DFU5-F1
#
_entry.id   AF-A0A7V4DFU5-F1
#
_cell.length_a   1.000
_cell.length_b   1.000
_cell.length_c   1.000
_cell.angle_alpha   90.00
_cell.angle_beta   90.00
_cell.angle_gamma   90.00
#
_symmetry.space_group_name_H-M   'P 1'
#
loop_
_entity.id
_entity.type
_entity.pdbx_description
1 polymer ?
#
loop_
_entity_poly.entity_id
_entity_poly.type
_entity_poly.pdbx_seq_one_letter_code
_entity_poly.pdbx_strand_id
1 'polypeptide(L)'
;MDAEPREALVATLGIEPQVVTLTLDALQAKGFHICEVFVVHPNPASVSLAESLRKLRDEVDFYRREGSAVVFSFVPIKEGDLFPVDFVTEQDVGVLLRVLYRTVVGLKRKNCRVHLSVAGGRKVMAAMGMVVAQLVLDERDYVWHLLSEGTLLAERSMHPRDPSQVVLVPIPVLHWSLFPSTAREILLWDDPYRAIERQKELRDRERLRFVEAFWCKLTPAEQEVVRALVRYGGTQKDLAKRLHRSEKTINNQLLSIYAKYRDHFGIDEGTKVRDLLMRDLGTLFAHMGSLP
;
A
#
# COMPACT_ATOMS: atom_id res chain seq x y z
N MET A 1 -1.69 16.62 15.66
CA MET A 1 -1.87 16.64 14.20
C MET A 1 -1.03 15.50 13.67
N ASP A 2 -1.66 14.33 13.53
CA ASP A 2 -1.00 13.13 13.02
C ASP A 2 -0.81 13.30 11.51
N ALA A 3 0.42 13.13 11.02
CA ALA A 3 0.71 13.20 9.59
C ALA A 3 0.40 11.83 8.99
N GLU A 4 -0.53 11.77 8.05
CA GLU A 4 -0.91 10.55 7.34
C GLU A 4 0.32 9.86 6.72
N PRO A 5 0.34 8.52 6.65
CA PRO A 5 1.43 7.79 6.03
C PRO A 5 1.57 8.22 4.56
N ARG A 6 2.80 8.50 4.14
CA ARG A 6 3.10 8.88 2.75
C ARG A 6 2.66 7.76 1.80
N GLU A 7 1.95 8.12 0.74
CA GLU A 7 1.49 7.14 -0.25
C GLU A 7 2.30 7.30 -1.55
N ALA A 8 2.66 6.17 -2.16
CA ALA A 8 3.47 6.12 -3.36
C ALA A 8 2.85 5.18 -4.40
N LEU A 9 2.80 5.64 -5.65
CA LEU A 9 2.44 4.83 -6.81
C LEU A 9 3.71 4.22 -7.40
N VAL A 10 3.75 2.90 -7.57
CA VAL A 10 4.75 2.21 -8.38
C VAL A 10 4.04 1.69 -9.62
N ALA A 11 4.44 2.15 -10.80
CA ALA A 11 3.79 1.79 -12.06
C ALA A 11 4.81 1.21 -13.04
N THR A 12 4.51 0.03 -13.59
CA THR A 12 5.27 -0.53 -14.70
C THR A 12 4.91 0.20 -16.00
N LEU A 13 5.93 0.57 -16.78
CA LEU A 13 5.75 1.33 -18.01
C LEU A 13 5.99 0.47 -19.27
N GLY A 14 5.06 0.60 -20.21
CA GLY A 14 5.21 0.13 -21.59
C GLY A 14 5.14 1.30 -22.58
N ILE A 15 4.60 1.05 -23.77
CA ILE A 15 4.46 2.08 -24.81
C ILE A 15 3.27 3.03 -24.57
N GLU A 16 2.41 2.73 -23.60
CA GLU A 16 1.22 3.53 -23.26
C GLU A 16 1.50 4.34 -21.98
N PRO A 17 2.01 5.58 -22.08
CA PRO A 17 2.34 6.40 -20.92
C PRO A 17 1.10 6.78 -20.11
N GLN A 18 -0.04 6.97 -20.77
CA GLN A 18 -1.27 7.42 -20.14
C GLN A 18 -1.76 6.49 -19.03
N VAL A 19 -1.43 5.19 -19.09
CA VAL A 19 -1.80 4.24 -18.04
C VAL A 19 -1.28 4.68 -16.67
N VAL A 20 -0.11 5.34 -16.60
CA VAL A 20 0.47 5.87 -15.36
C VAL A 20 -0.35 7.04 -14.82
N THR A 21 -0.64 8.04 -15.65
CA THR A 21 -1.38 9.25 -15.26
C THR A 21 -2.84 8.97 -14.97
N LEU A 22 -3.51 8.14 -15.78
CA LEU A 22 -4.88 7.69 -15.52
C LEU A 22 -4.98 6.95 -14.19
N THR A 23 -3.97 6.13 -13.84
CA THR A 23 -3.94 5.47 -12.54
C THR A 23 -3.76 6.48 -11.40
N LEU A 24 -2.84 7.44 -11.56
CA LEU A 24 -2.60 8.48 -10.55
C LEU A 24 -3.86 9.33 -10.31
N ASP A 25 -4.49 9.81 -11.38
CA ASP A 25 -5.70 10.65 -11.32
C ASP A 25 -6.85 9.90 -10.64
N ALA A 26 -7.05 8.63 -11.00
CA ALA A 26 -8.09 7.80 -10.39
C ALA A 26 -7.82 7.48 -8.90
N LEU A 27 -6.55 7.35 -8.49
CA LEU A 27 -6.18 7.20 -7.08
C LEU A 27 -6.47 8.50 -6.31
N GLN A 28 -6.07 9.64 -6.85
CA GLN A 28 -6.32 10.96 -6.23
C GLN A 28 -7.83 11.25 -6.12
N ALA A 29 -8.61 10.91 -7.14
CA ALA A 29 -10.07 11.03 -7.12
C ALA A 29 -10.73 10.14 -6.04
N LYS A 30 -10.11 9.02 -5.68
CA LYS A 30 -10.53 8.15 -4.55
C LYS A 30 -10.10 8.68 -3.18
N GLY A 31 -9.39 9.81 -3.11
CA GLY A 31 -8.92 10.42 -1.87
C GLY A 31 -7.55 9.92 -1.39
N PHE A 32 -6.81 9.18 -2.23
CA PHE A 32 -5.45 8.75 -1.90
C PHE A 32 -4.46 9.90 -2.11
N HIS A 33 -3.63 10.17 -1.11
CA HIS A 33 -2.66 11.26 -1.10
C HIS A 33 -1.30 10.80 -1.65
N ILE A 34 -1.26 10.49 -2.96
CA ILE A 34 -0.05 10.05 -3.64
C ILE A 34 0.97 11.19 -3.73
N CYS A 35 2.10 11.03 -3.04
CA CYS A 35 3.18 12.01 -2.99
C CYS A 35 4.39 11.65 -3.86
N GLU A 36 4.54 10.38 -4.24
CA GLU A 36 5.64 9.91 -5.09
C GLU A 36 5.12 8.93 -6.14
N VAL A 37 5.65 9.02 -7.36
CA VAL A 37 5.34 8.12 -8.47
C VAL A 37 6.64 7.52 -8.99
N PHE A 38 6.75 6.20 -8.95
CA PHE A 38 7.90 5.45 -9.46
C PHE A 38 7.50 4.78 -10.76
N VAL A 39 8.05 5.28 -11.87
CA VAL A 39 7.81 4.76 -13.22
C VAL A 39 8.92 3.78 -13.55
N VAL A 40 8.62 2.48 -13.48
CA VAL A 40 9.59 1.40 -13.69
C VAL A 40 9.59 1.00 -15.18
N HIS A 41 10.72 1.17 -15.87
CA HIS A 41 10.77 1.05 -17.32
C HIS A 41 11.98 0.25 -17.85
N PRO A 42 11.84 -0.51 -18.95
CA PRO A 42 12.97 -1.15 -19.62
C PRO A 42 13.79 -0.12 -20.42
N ASN A 43 14.79 -0.59 -21.16
CA ASN A 43 15.65 0.26 -21.96
C ASN A 43 14.85 1.00 -23.05
N PRO A 44 14.88 2.35 -23.08
CA PRO A 44 14.13 3.15 -24.04
C PRO A 44 14.81 3.20 -25.42
N ALA A 45 15.36 2.08 -25.88
CA ALA A 45 15.99 1.98 -27.20
C ALA A 45 14.94 2.05 -28.33
N SER A 46 13.69 1.66 -28.05
CA SER A 46 12.59 1.82 -29.02
C SER A 46 12.05 3.25 -29.01
N VAL A 47 11.76 3.79 -30.20
CA VAL A 47 11.21 5.14 -30.37
C VAL A 47 9.92 5.31 -29.57
N SER A 48 9.04 4.31 -29.59
CA SER A 48 7.77 4.36 -28.88
C SER A 48 7.96 4.52 -27.37
N LEU A 49 8.84 3.72 -26.74
CA LEU A 49 9.07 3.82 -25.30
C LEU A 49 9.80 5.11 -24.92
N ALA A 50 10.74 5.57 -25.74
CA ALA A 50 11.38 6.87 -25.54
C ALA A 50 10.36 8.01 -25.59
N GLU A 51 9.41 7.96 -26.54
CA GLU A 51 8.31 8.92 -26.62
C GLU A 51 7.39 8.83 -25.40
N SER A 52 7.05 7.63 -24.92
CA SER A 52 6.24 7.44 -23.70
C SER A 52 6.90 8.07 -22.48
N LEU A 53 8.21 7.85 -22.29
CA LEU A 53 8.97 8.48 -21.20
C LEU A 53 9.02 10.00 -21.35
N ARG A 54 9.19 10.52 -22.57
CA ARG A 54 9.17 11.97 -22.83
C ARG A 54 7.83 12.57 -22.44
N LYS A 55 6.71 11.97 -22.87
CA LYS A 55 5.36 12.42 -22.51
C LYS A 55 5.17 12.44 -20.99
N LEU A 56 5.56 11.38 -20.28
CA LEU A 56 5.47 11.35 -18.82
C LEU A 56 6.35 12.39 -18.12
N ARG A 57 7.49 12.76 -18.71
CA ARG A 57 8.31 13.86 -18.18
C ARG A 57 7.62 15.21 -18.35
N ASP A 58 6.96 15.42 -19.48
CA ASP A 58 6.16 16.63 -19.72
C ASP A 58 4.99 16.74 -18.71
N GLU A 59 4.41 15.60 -18.30
CA GLU A 59 3.35 15.56 -17.29
C GLU A 59 3.80 15.97 -15.88
N VAL A 60 5.10 15.88 -15.57
CA VAL A 60 5.62 16.38 -14.28
C VAL A 60 5.34 17.87 -14.13
N ASP A 61 5.46 18.63 -15.22
CA ASP A 61 5.15 20.06 -15.21
C ASP A 61 3.65 20.32 -15.19
N PHE A 62 2.83 19.45 -15.80
CA PHE A 62 1.37 19.51 -15.69
C PHE A 62 0.92 19.40 -14.24
N TYR A 63 1.31 18.33 -13.53
CA TYR A 63 0.93 18.16 -12.12
C TYR A 63 1.44 19.29 -11.23
N ARG A 64 2.64 19.82 -11.49
CA ARG A 64 3.17 20.97 -10.75
C ARG A 64 2.30 22.23 -10.95
N ARG A 65 1.82 22.49 -12.18
CA ARG A 65 0.94 23.63 -12.48
C ARG A 65 -0.43 23.48 -11.82
N GLU A 66 -0.95 22.26 -11.74
CA GLU A 66 -2.19 21.93 -11.02
C GLU A 66 -2.04 21.98 -9.48
N GLY A 67 -0.86 22.40 -8.97
CA GLY A 67 -0.60 22.53 -7.54
C GLY A 67 -0.32 21.20 -6.83
N SER A 68 -0.14 20.11 -7.57
CA SER A 68 0.23 18.81 -7.00
C SER A 68 1.71 18.80 -6.59
N ALA A 69 1.97 18.34 -5.37
CA ALA A 69 3.33 18.15 -4.84
C ALA A 69 3.94 16.78 -5.19
N VAL A 70 3.32 16.04 -6.12
CA VAL A 70 3.75 14.69 -6.49
C VAL A 70 5.13 14.71 -7.15
N VAL A 71 6.02 13.82 -6.72
CA VAL A 71 7.37 13.69 -7.27
C VAL A 71 7.47 12.45 -8.15
N PHE A 72 7.88 12.61 -9.40
CA PHE A 72 8.10 11.51 -10.33
C PHE A 72 9.56 11.05 -10.30
N SER A 73 9.74 9.73 -10.17
CA SER A 73 11.03 9.04 -10.26
C SER A 73 10.97 8.01 -11.39
N PHE A 74 11.84 8.13 -12.37
CA PHE A 74 11.95 7.18 -13.49
C PHE A 74 13.01 6.14 -13.15
N VAL A 75 12.57 4.91 -12.88
CA VAL A 75 13.40 3.82 -12.39
C VAL A 75 13.75 2.89 -13.56
N PRO A 76 15.01 2.92 -14.06
CA PRO A 76 15.41 2.02 -15.13
C PRO A 76 15.55 0.59 -14.61
N ILE A 77 15.07 -0.38 -15.39
CA ILE A 77 15.30 -1.80 -15.15
C ILE A 77 16.72 -2.14 -15.59
N LYS A 78 17.69 -1.77 -14.76
CA LYS A 78 19.12 -1.90 -15.07
C LYS A 78 19.90 -2.42 -13.87
N GLU A 79 20.86 -3.30 -14.13
CA GLU A 79 21.85 -3.75 -13.13
C GLU A 79 23.21 -3.94 -13.79
N GLY A 80 24.21 -3.18 -13.33
CA GLY A 80 25.51 -3.12 -14.00
C GLY A 80 25.34 -2.67 -15.46
N ASP A 81 25.90 -3.45 -16.39
CA ASP A 81 25.78 -3.21 -17.84
C ASP A 81 24.47 -3.78 -18.44
N LEU A 82 23.75 -4.62 -17.69
CA LEU A 82 22.52 -5.22 -18.18
C LEU A 82 21.36 -4.23 -18.08
N PHE A 83 20.89 -3.76 -19.24
CA PHE A 83 19.72 -2.89 -19.38
C PHE A 83 18.81 -3.42 -20.51
N PRO A 84 17.88 -4.35 -20.20
CA PRO A 84 17.11 -5.06 -21.21
C PRO A 84 16.20 -4.14 -22.02
N VAL A 85 16.22 -4.27 -23.35
CA VAL A 85 15.24 -3.63 -24.27
C VAL A 85 13.91 -4.36 -24.25
N ASP A 86 13.96 -5.69 -24.14
CA ASP A 86 12.81 -6.56 -23.89
C ASP A 86 13.27 -7.72 -22.98
N PHE A 87 12.32 -8.53 -22.50
CA PHE A 87 12.58 -9.62 -21.57
C PHE A 87 12.58 -10.96 -22.30
N VAL A 88 13.73 -11.35 -22.84
CA VAL A 88 13.87 -12.56 -23.66
C VAL A 88 14.67 -13.67 -22.97
N THR A 89 15.36 -13.34 -21.88
CA THR A 89 16.12 -14.30 -21.07
C THR A 89 15.67 -14.29 -19.61
N GLU A 90 16.00 -15.36 -18.88
CA GLU A 90 15.85 -15.42 -17.42
C GLU A 90 16.64 -14.31 -16.71
N GLN A 91 17.78 -13.91 -17.27
CA GLN A 91 18.61 -12.84 -16.70
C GLN A 91 17.90 -11.48 -16.79
N ASP A 92 17.22 -11.19 -17.92
CA ASP A 92 16.43 -9.98 -18.09
C ASP A 92 15.28 -9.92 -17.06
N VAL A 93 14.56 -11.03 -16.91
CA VAL A 93 13.47 -11.16 -15.94
C VAL A 93 13.99 -11.06 -14.50
N GLY A 94 15.19 -11.60 -14.25
CA GLY A 94 15.87 -11.48 -12.97
C GLY A 94 16.17 -10.03 -12.58
N VAL A 95 16.64 -9.20 -13.53
CA VAL A 95 16.87 -7.77 -13.28
C VAL A 95 15.56 -7.04 -13.02
N LEU A 96 14.51 -7.31 -13.80
CA LEU A 96 13.16 -6.78 -13.57
C LEU A 96 12.67 -7.08 -12.15
N LEU A 97 12.75 -8.34 -11.72
CA LEU A 97 12.32 -8.75 -10.39
C LEU A 97 13.11 -8.03 -9.29
N ARG A 98 14.45 -7.95 -9.41
CA ARG A 98 15.30 -7.27 -8.42
C ARG A 98 15.02 -5.77 -8.35
N VAL A 99 14.81 -5.10 -9.48
CA VAL A 99 14.51 -3.66 -9.52
C VAL A 99 13.14 -3.38 -8.91
N LEU A 100 12.10 -4.14 -9.27
CA LEU A 100 10.77 -4.01 -8.66
C LEU A 100 10.83 -4.26 -7.16
N TYR A 101 11.46 -5.35 -6.73
CA TYR A 101 11.60 -5.71 -5.32
C TYR A 101 12.31 -4.61 -4.52
N ARG A 102 13.46 -4.11 -5.00
CA ARG A 102 14.21 -3.03 -4.33
C ARG A 102 13.39 -1.73 -4.26
N THR A 103 12.64 -1.41 -5.31
CA THR A 103 11.78 -0.21 -5.36
C THR A 103 10.69 -0.28 -4.29
N VAL A 104 9.94 -1.39 -4.25
CA VAL A 104 8.85 -1.59 -3.30
C VAL A 104 9.38 -1.69 -1.87
N VAL A 105 10.41 -2.51 -1.61
CA VAL A 105 11.01 -2.63 -0.27
C VAL A 105 11.57 -1.28 0.21
N GLY A 106 12.17 -0.50 -0.67
CA GLY A 106 12.66 0.85 -0.35
C GLY A 106 11.54 1.78 0.15
N LEU A 107 10.34 1.68 -0.43
CA LEU A 107 9.16 2.40 0.02
C LEU A 107 8.61 1.86 1.34
N LYS A 108 8.54 0.53 1.48
CA LYS A 108 8.09 -0.11 2.72
C LYS A 108 8.97 0.26 3.91
N ARG A 109 10.29 0.31 3.73
CA ARG A 109 11.26 0.77 4.76
C ARG A 109 11.08 2.24 5.15
N LYS A 110 10.49 3.05 4.28
CA LYS A 110 10.11 4.44 4.58
C LYS A 110 8.70 4.54 5.20
N ASN A 111 8.09 3.40 5.54
CA ASN A 111 6.70 3.30 6.02
C ASN A 111 5.69 3.95 5.06
N CYS A 112 5.98 3.90 3.74
CA CYS A 112 5.06 4.37 2.72
C CYS A 112 4.01 3.29 2.43
N ARG A 113 2.77 3.74 2.21
CA ARG A 113 1.72 2.92 1.59
C ARG A 113 2.01 2.79 0.10
N VAL A 114 2.05 1.57 -0.41
CA VAL A 114 2.37 1.30 -1.82
C VAL A 114 1.11 1.00 -2.61
N HIS A 115 0.93 1.71 -3.71
CA HIS A 115 -0.06 1.44 -4.75
C HIS A 115 0.69 0.91 -5.97
N LEU A 116 0.67 -0.40 -6.22
CA LEU A 116 1.36 -1.02 -7.35
C LEU A 116 0.40 -1.13 -8.55
N SER A 117 0.67 -0.40 -9.63
CA SER A 117 -0.05 -0.56 -10.90
C SER A 117 0.67 -1.56 -11.80
N VAL A 118 -0.04 -2.62 -12.18
CA VAL A 118 0.43 -3.68 -13.10
C VAL A 118 -0.22 -3.57 -14.49
N ALA A 119 -0.77 -2.40 -14.82
CA ALA A 119 -1.51 -2.18 -16.05
C ALA A 119 -0.62 -1.89 -17.27
N GLY A 120 0.58 -1.35 -17.06
CA GLY A 120 1.51 -0.97 -18.14
C GLY A 120 2.67 -1.95 -18.32
N GLY A 121 3.25 -1.98 -19.54
CA GLY A 121 4.45 -2.76 -19.83
C GLY A 121 4.19 -4.12 -20.48
N ARG A 122 5.24 -4.94 -20.57
CA ARG A 122 5.14 -6.32 -21.07
C ARG A 122 4.44 -7.18 -20.02
N LYS A 123 3.69 -8.21 -20.43
CA LYS A 123 2.94 -9.09 -19.50
C LYS A 123 3.82 -9.68 -18.38
N VAL A 124 5.09 -9.98 -18.67
CA VAL A 124 6.05 -10.46 -17.67
C VAL A 124 6.31 -9.44 -16.55
N MET A 125 6.20 -8.14 -16.83
CA MET A 125 6.32 -7.07 -15.83
C MET A 125 5.16 -7.12 -14.84
N ALA A 126 3.93 -7.34 -15.33
CA ALA A 126 2.77 -7.53 -14.47
C ALA A 126 2.92 -8.79 -13.62
N ALA A 127 3.38 -9.90 -14.21
CA ALA A 127 3.63 -11.14 -13.48
C ALA A 127 4.69 -10.97 -12.37
N MET A 128 5.83 -10.33 -12.67
CA MET A 128 6.85 -10.05 -11.66
C MET A 128 6.39 -9.02 -10.62
N GLY A 129 5.57 -8.05 -11.02
CA GLY A 129 4.89 -7.14 -10.10
C GLY A 129 4.03 -7.89 -9.10
N MET A 130 3.26 -8.88 -9.55
CA MET A 130 2.45 -9.73 -8.68
C MET A 130 3.31 -10.58 -7.72
N VAL A 131 4.43 -11.14 -8.21
CA VAL A 131 5.38 -11.87 -7.35
C VAL A 131 5.92 -10.96 -6.24
N VAL A 132 6.36 -9.74 -6.57
CA VAL A 132 6.81 -8.77 -5.57
C VAL A 132 5.69 -8.40 -4.60
N ALA A 133 4.47 -8.22 -5.12
CA ALA A 133 3.32 -7.89 -4.29
C ALA A 133 3.04 -8.95 -3.22
N GLN A 134 3.01 -10.23 -3.62
CA GLN A 134 2.78 -11.36 -2.71
C GLN A 134 3.90 -11.54 -1.67
N LEU A 135 5.12 -11.08 -1.97
CA LEU A 135 6.26 -11.20 -1.06
C LEU A 135 6.33 -10.07 -0.02
N VAL A 136 5.88 -8.86 -0.37
CA VAL A 136 6.27 -7.65 0.39
C VAL A 136 5.09 -6.76 0.80
N LEU A 137 3.97 -6.79 0.07
CA LEU A 137 2.83 -5.93 0.41
C LEU A 137 2.10 -6.45 1.64
N ASP A 138 1.49 -5.53 2.39
CA ASP A 138 0.64 -5.79 3.55
C ASP A 138 -0.78 -5.22 3.36
N GLU A 139 -1.60 -5.34 4.41
CA GLU A 139 -3.01 -4.90 4.46
C GLU A 139 -3.26 -3.44 4.04
N ARG A 140 -2.23 -2.59 4.10
CA ARG A 140 -2.36 -1.15 3.77
C ARG A 140 -2.10 -0.88 2.31
N ASP A 141 -1.45 -1.79 1.61
CA ASP A 141 -1.01 -1.62 0.24
C ASP A 141 -2.04 -2.18 -0.74
N TYR A 142 -1.90 -1.80 -2.00
CA TYR A 142 -2.83 -2.19 -3.05
C TYR A 142 -2.09 -2.57 -4.33
N VAL A 143 -2.62 -3.57 -5.04
CA VAL A 143 -2.29 -3.83 -6.44
C VAL A 143 -3.48 -3.39 -7.28
N TRP A 144 -3.23 -2.63 -8.33
CA TRP A 144 -4.24 -2.07 -9.20
C TRP A 144 -4.08 -2.56 -10.63
N HIS A 145 -5.22 -2.88 -11.23
CA HIS A 145 -5.36 -2.95 -12.68
C HIS A 145 -6.25 -1.82 -13.16
N LEU A 146 -5.83 -1.17 -14.24
CA LEU A 146 -6.59 -0.12 -14.89
C LEU A 146 -7.52 -0.74 -15.91
N LEU A 147 -8.83 -0.62 -15.68
CA LEU A 147 -9.84 -0.81 -16.70
C LEU A 147 -10.25 0.57 -17.18
N SER A 148 -9.89 0.92 -18.41
CA SER A 148 -10.38 2.12 -19.08
C SER A 148 -11.28 1.72 -20.23
N GLU A 149 -12.34 2.51 -20.47
CA GLU A 149 -13.10 2.38 -21.71
C GLU A 149 -12.15 2.49 -22.91
N GLY A 150 -12.34 1.64 -23.93
CA GLY A 150 -11.40 1.51 -25.05
C GLY A 150 -11.13 2.81 -25.81
N THR A 151 -12.04 3.79 -25.71
CA THR A 151 -11.89 5.13 -26.29
C THR A 151 -10.75 5.92 -25.68
N LEU A 152 -10.52 5.86 -24.37
CA LEU A 152 -9.49 6.67 -23.70
C LEU A 152 -8.07 6.19 -24.04
N LEU A 153 -7.86 4.88 -24.12
CA LEU A 153 -6.60 4.30 -24.58
C LEU A 153 -6.39 4.50 -26.09
N ALA A 154 -7.47 4.41 -26.88
CA ALA A 154 -7.41 4.67 -28.32
C ALA A 154 -7.07 6.14 -28.64
N GLU A 155 -7.63 7.08 -27.88
CA GLU A 155 -7.35 8.52 -28.00
C GLU A 155 -5.98 8.91 -27.45
N ARG A 156 -5.32 8.02 -26.69
CA ARG A 156 -4.02 8.26 -26.03
C ARG A 156 -4.03 9.53 -25.16
N SER A 157 -5.19 9.84 -24.59
CA SER A 157 -5.39 10.97 -23.68
C SER A 157 -4.65 10.69 -22.37
N MET A 158 -3.79 11.63 -21.94
CA MET A 158 -3.01 11.49 -20.71
C MET A 158 -3.89 11.60 -19.45
N HIS A 159 -5.01 12.31 -19.52
CA HIS A 159 -5.92 12.52 -18.39
C HIS A 159 -7.35 12.20 -18.81
N PRO A 160 -8.19 11.69 -17.90
CA PRO A 160 -9.60 11.49 -18.18
C PRO A 160 -10.31 12.85 -18.28
N ARG A 161 -11.29 12.97 -19.18
CA ARG A 161 -12.17 14.16 -19.20
C ARG A 161 -13.20 14.08 -18.09
N ASP A 162 -13.67 12.87 -17.81
CA ASP A 162 -14.52 12.52 -16.69
C ASP A 162 -13.85 11.39 -15.89
N PRO A 163 -13.62 11.56 -14.57
CA PRO A 163 -13.10 10.49 -13.71
C PRO A 163 -13.84 9.15 -13.81
N SER A 164 -15.12 9.15 -14.20
CA SER A 164 -15.92 7.92 -14.38
C SER A 164 -15.42 7.02 -15.52
N GLN A 165 -14.64 7.56 -16.47
CA GLN A 165 -14.07 6.82 -17.62
C GLN A 165 -12.95 5.86 -17.23
N VAL A 166 -12.48 5.94 -15.98
CA VAL A 166 -11.36 5.16 -15.47
C VAL A 166 -11.79 4.37 -14.26
N VAL A 167 -11.69 3.04 -14.34
CA VAL A 167 -12.00 2.13 -13.24
C VAL A 167 -10.72 1.45 -12.79
N LEU A 168 -10.31 1.71 -11.55
CA LEU A 168 -9.26 0.95 -10.88
C LEU A 168 -9.86 -0.27 -10.20
N VAL A 169 -9.43 -1.44 -10.64
CA VAL A 169 -9.79 -2.72 -10.05
C VAL A 169 -8.68 -3.16 -9.10
N PRO A 170 -8.97 -3.36 -7.81
CA PRO A 170 -7.99 -3.92 -6.89
C PRO A 170 -7.76 -5.39 -7.21
N ILE A 171 -6.50 -5.79 -7.40
CA ILE A 171 -6.11 -7.18 -7.56
C ILE A 171 -5.85 -7.78 -6.16
N PRO A 172 -6.48 -8.91 -5.81
CA PRO A 172 -6.23 -9.60 -4.55
C PRO A 172 -4.76 -10.03 -4.40
N VAL A 173 -4.15 -9.70 -3.27
CA VAL A 173 -2.82 -10.18 -2.89
C VAL A 173 -2.95 -11.34 -1.91
N LEU A 174 -2.36 -12.48 -2.26
CA LEU A 174 -2.34 -13.67 -1.40
C LEU A 174 -1.16 -13.56 -0.41
N HIS A 175 -1.44 -13.71 0.89
CA HIS A 175 -0.40 -13.71 1.93
C HIS A 175 -0.17 -15.15 2.38
N TRP A 176 0.96 -15.70 1.94
CA TRP A 176 1.30 -17.11 2.13
C TRP A 176 1.52 -17.49 3.60
N SER A 177 1.88 -16.52 4.45
CA SER A 177 2.08 -16.72 5.89
C SER A 177 0.80 -17.13 6.64
N LEU A 178 -0.38 -16.86 6.06
CA LEU A 178 -1.69 -17.22 6.63
C LEU A 178 -2.12 -18.64 6.24
N PHE A 179 -1.24 -19.43 5.63
CA PHE A 179 -1.49 -20.84 5.28
C PHE A 179 -0.72 -21.82 6.19
N PRO A 180 -1.23 -22.15 7.39
CA PRO A 180 -0.92 -23.42 8.02
C PRO A 180 -1.82 -24.53 7.43
N SER A 181 -1.22 -25.52 6.75
CA SER A 181 -1.78 -26.84 6.35
C SER A 181 -3.09 -26.92 5.52
N THR A 182 -3.71 -25.81 5.12
CA THR A 182 -4.98 -25.78 4.34
C THR A 182 -4.80 -25.66 2.82
N ALA A 183 -3.62 -25.98 2.27
CA ALA A 183 -3.46 -26.09 0.81
C ALA A 183 -4.48 -27.05 0.15
N ARG A 184 -5.00 -28.03 0.92
CA ARG A 184 -6.09 -28.91 0.51
C ARG A 184 -7.44 -28.21 0.40
N GLU A 185 -7.71 -27.16 1.17
CA GLU A 185 -8.97 -26.43 1.10
C GLU A 185 -9.08 -25.66 -0.22
N ILE A 186 -8.03 -24.96 -0.66
CA ILE A 186 -8.03 -24.28 -1.97
C ILE A 186 -8.31 -25.27 -3.12
N LEU A 187 -7.72 -26.47 -3.05
CA LEU A 187 -7.90 -27.51 -4.07
C LEU A 187 -9.31 -28.10 -4.11
N LEU A 188 -10.13 -27.88 -3.08
CA LEU A 188 -11.51 -28.37 -3.02
C LEU A 188 -12.51 -27.37 -3.59
N TRP A 189 -12.07 -26.16 -3.98
CA TRP A 189 -12.99 -25.06 -4.24
C TRP A 189 -13.03 -24.74 -5.73
N ASP A 190 -14.23 -24.84 -6.29
CA ASP A 190 -14.50 -24.59 -7.71
C ASP A 190 -14.60 -23.09 -8.05
N ASP A 191 -14.56 -22.20 -7.05
CA ASP A 191 -14.70 -20.74 -7.22
C ASP A 191 -13.53 -19.96 -6.53
N PRO A 192 -12.69 -19.25 -7.30
CA PRO A 192 -11.59 -18.45 -6.74
C PRO A 192 -12.06 -17.27 -5.87
N TYR A 193 -13.27 -16.74 -6.05
CA TYR A 193 -13.76 -15.64 -5.21
C TYR A 193 -14.06 -16.10 -3.79
N ARG A 194 -14.63 -17.31 -3.63
CA ARG A 194 -14.78 -17.93 -2.30
C ARG A 194 -13.42 -18.15 -1.64
N ALA A 195 -12.42 -18.57 -2.41
CA ALA A 195 -11.02 -18.72 -1.94
C ALA A 195 -10.49 -17.42 -1.33
N ILE A 196 -10.71 -16.30 -2.03
CA ILE A 196 -10.28 -14.98 -1.60
C ILE A 196 -11.05 -14.50 -0.36
N GLU A 197 -12.38 -14.63 -0.33
CA GLU A 197 -13.20 -14.22 0.81
C GLU A 197 -12.80 -14.96 2.08
N ARG A 198 -12.65 -16.28 2.01
CA ARG A 198 -12.27 -17.06 3.19
C ARG A 198 -10.85 -16.77 3.66
N GLN A 199 -9.92 -16.47 2.75
CA GLN A 199 -8.60 -16.02 3.14
C GLN A 199 -8.66 -14.70 3.90
N LYS A 200 -9.50 -13.76 3.46
CA LYS A 200 -9.76 -12.52 4.19
C LYS A 200 -10.34 -12.80 5.58
N GLU A 201 -11.28 -13.72 5.70
CA GLU A 201 -11.82 -14.11 7.01
C GLU A 201 -10.76 -14.73 7.95
N LEU A 202 -9.92 -15.65 7.44
CA LEU A 202 -8.87 -16.29 8.24
C LEU A 202 -7.86 -15.25 8.74
N ARG A 203 -7.47 -14.33 7.86
CA ARG A 203 -6.61 -13.19 8.17
C ARG A 203 -7.21 -12.30 9.25
N ASP A 204 -8.47 -11.90 9.09
CA ASP A 204 -9.17 -11.02 10.04
C ASP A 204 -9.23 -11.69 11.42
N ARG A 205 -9.46 -13.01 11.47
CA ARG A 205 -9.44 -13.80 12.71
C ARG A 205 -8.06 -13.87 13.35
N GLU A 206 -7.01 -14.14 12.58
CA GLU A 206 -5.64 -14.15 13.11
C GLU A 206 -5.21 -12.78 13.61
N ARG A 207 -5.55 -11.72 12.87
CA ARG A 207 -5.31 -10.33 13.29
C ARG A 207 -6.02 -10.04 14.61
N LEU A 208 -7.30 -10.39 14.74
CA LEU A 208 -8.07 -10.20 15.96
C LEU A 208 -7.44 -10.93 17.14
N ARG A 209 -7.06 -12.21 16.97
CA ARG A 209 -6.36 -12.99 18.01
C ARG A 209 -5.05 -12.34 18.47
N PHE A 210 -4.30 -11.77 17.53
CA PHE A 210 -3.04 -11.10 17.84
C PHE A 210 -3.29 -9.79 18.61
N VAL A 211 -4.33 -9.03 18.23
CA VAL A 211 -4.76 -7.83 18.97
C VAL A 211 -5.30 -8.17 20.36
N GLU A 212 -6.03 -9.27 20.52
CA GLU A 212 -6.45 -9.81 21.82
C GLU A 212 -5.25 -10.14 22.71
N ALA A 213 -4.23 -10.79 22.16
CA ALA A 213 -3.00 -11.09 22.89
C ALA A 213 -2.28 -9.82 23.33
N PHE A 214 -2.22 -8.78 22.48
CA PHE A 214 -1.71 -7.46 22.86
C PHE A 214 -2.52 -6.85 24.00
N TRP A 215 -3.85 -6.86 23.90
CA TRP A 215 -4.74 -6.29 24.91
C TRP A 215 -4.51 -6.91 26.30
N CYS A 216 -4.29 -8.22 26.35
CA CYS A 216 -3.95 -8.95 27.57
C CYS A 216 -2.56 -8.60 28.14
N LYS A 217 -1.63 -8.05 27.35
CA LYS A 217 -0.32 -7.57 27.84
C LYS A 217 -0.38 -6.19 28.50
N LEU A 218 -1.46 -5.44 28.30
CA LEU A 218 -1.63 -4.13 28.91
C LEU A 218 -2.07 -4.26 30.37
N THR A 219 -1.50 -3.40 31.22
CA THR A 219 -1.95 -3.26 32.61
C THR A 219 -3.37 -2.66 32.66
N PRO A 220 -4.13 -2.86 33.75
CA PRO A 220 -5.46 -2.28 33.88
C PRO A 220 -5.49 -0.75 33.66
N ALA A 221 -4.47 -0.05 34.14
CA ALA A 221 -4.36 1.40 33.99
C ALA A 221 -4.08 1.83 32.53
N GLU A 222 -3.31 1.03 31.77
CA GLU A 222 -3.07 1.25 30.35
C GLU A 222 -4.30 0.92 29.50
N GLN A 223 -5.00 -0.17 29.83
CA GLN A 223 -6.27 -0.53 29.17
C GLN A 223 -7.31 0.58 29.30
N GLU A 224 -7.39 1.25 30.44
CA GLU A 224 -8.26 2.41 30.63
C GLU A 224 -7.88 3.59 29.72
N VAL A 225 -6.58 3.89 29.59
CA VAL A 225 -6.08 4.92 28.67
C VAL A 225 -6.41 4.58 27.23
N VAL A 226 -6.19 3.33 26.82
CA VAL A 226 -6.48 2.88 25.45
C VAL A 226 -7.98 2.95 25.17
N ARG A 227 -8.85 2.50 26.09
CA ARG A 227 -10.31 2.62 25.92
C ARG A 227 -10.73 4.06 25.74
N ALA A 228 -10.22 4.97 26.56
CA ALA A 228 -10.50 6.40 26.42
C ALA A 228 -9.98 6.96 25.09
N LEU A 229 -8.78 6.56 24.67
CA LEU A 229 -8.18 6.96 23.40
C LEU A 229 -9.00 6.49 22.20
N VAL A 230 -9.41 5.22 22.17
CA VAL A 230 -10.21 4.64 21.07
C VAL A 230 -11.60 5.27 21.03
N ARG A 231 -12.23 5.49 22.20
CA ARG A 231 -13.60 6.00 22.28
C ARG A 231 -13.71 7.49 21.97
N TYR A 232 -12.77 8.30 22.45
CA TYR A 232 -12.87 9.77 22.42
C TYR A 232 -11.82 10.44 21.53
N GLY A 233 -10.79 9.71 21.09
CA GLY A 233 -9.64 10.31 20.44
C GLY A 233 -8.95 11.35 21.34
N GLY A 234 -8.49 12.43 20.72
CA GLY A 234 -8.02 13.62 21.44
C GLY A 234 -6.55 13.58 21.89
N THR A 235 -6.10 14.72 22.43
CA THR A 235 -4.71 14.93 22.87
C THR A 235 -4.45 14.31 24.24
N GLN A 236 -3.17 14.26 24.64
CA GLN A 236 -2.76 13.81 25.98
C GLN A 236 -3.45 14.64 27.08
N LYS A 237 -3.65 15.93 26.84
CA LYS A 237 -4.37 16.85 27.74
C LYS A 237 -5.84 16.51 27.85
N ASP A 238 -6.49 16.14 26.74
CA ASP A 238 -7.90 15.75 26.75
C ASP A 238 -8.10 14.44 27.51
N LEU A 239 -7.21 13.47 27.28
CA LEU A 239 -7.21 12.19 28.00
C LEU A 239 -6.92 12.36 29.49
N ALA A 240 -5.97 13.22 29.86
CA ALA A 240 -5.62 13.54 31.25
C ALA A 240 -6.80 14.11 32.02
N LYS A 241 -7.52 15.08 31.42
CA LYS A 241 -8.75 15.64 31.98
C LYS A 241 -9.82 14.58 32.17
N ARG A 242 -10.06 13.74 31.16
CA ARG A 242 -11.11 12.71 31.18
C ARG A 242 -10.84 11.61 32.21
N LEU A 243 -9.59 11.23 32.39
CA LEU A 243 -9.19 10.16 33.30
C LEU A 243 -8.80 10.69 34.69
N HIS A 244 -8.94 12.00 34.94
CA HIS A 244 -8.53 12.66 36.18
C HIS A 244 -7.07 12.33 36.58
N ARG A 245 -6.17 12.30 35.60
CA ARG A 245 -4.74 11.99 35.76
C ARG A 245 -3.89 13.18 35.30
N SER A 246 -2.63 13.23 35.74
CA SER A 246 -1.71 14.24 35.23
C SER A 246 -1.36 13.99 33.76
N GLU A 247 -1.12 15.05 32.97
CA GLU A 247 -0.67 14.93 31.58
C GLU A 247 0.62 14.11 31.48
N LYS A 248 1.53 14.26 32.45
CA LYS A 248 2.77 13.48 32.57
C LYS A 248 2.50 11.98 32.70
N THR A 249 1.52 11.59 33.52
CA THR A 249 1.12 10.19 33.70
C THR A 249 0.58 9.60 32.40
N ILE A 250 -0.31 10.32 31.71
CA ILE A 250 -0.87 9.88 30.42
C ILE A 250 0.23 9.73 29.36
N ASN A 251 1.14 10.69 29.28
CA ASN A 251 2.26 10.62 28.35
C ASN A 251 3.13 9.38 28.60
N ASN A 252 3.50 9.11 29.86
CA ASN A 252 4.29 7.93 30.21
C ASN A 252 3.55 6.62 29.89
N GLN A 253 2.24 6.56 30.16
CA GLN A 253 1.42 5.39 29.83
C GLN A 253 1.34 5.18 28.32
N LEU A 254 1.08 6.22 27.53
CA LEU A 254 1.04 6.12 26.07
C LEU A 254 2.39 5.72 25.48
N LEU A 255 3.50 6.24 25.99
CA LEU A 255 4.84 5.82 25.56
C LEU A 255 5.07 4.34 25.84
N SER A 256 4.69 3.83 27.02
CA SER A 256 4.79 2.40 27.35
C SER A 256 3.88 1.54 26.46
N ILE A 257 2.63 1.96 26.23
CA ILE A 257 1.67 1.30 25.33
C ILE A 257 2.24 1.23 23.91
N TYR A 258 2.78 2.33 23.38
CA TYR A 258 3.35 2.37 22.04
C TYR A 258 4.60 1.49 21.93
N ALA A 259 5.44 1.45 22.95
CA ALA A 259 6.59 0.54 22.99
C ALA A 259 6.14 -0.93 22.97
N LYS A 260 5.19 -1.31 23.83
CA LYS A 260 4.62 -2.67 23.86
C LYS A 260 3.94 -3.06 22.55
N TYR A 261 3.24 -2.12 21.92
CA TYR A 261 2.59 -2.35 20.64
C TYR A 261 3.63 -2.58 19.55
N ARG A 262 4.68 -1.76 19.49
CA ARG A 262 5.77 -1.95 18.53
C ARG A 262 6.47 -3.29 18.69
N ASP A 263 6.85 -3.63 19.91
CA ASP A 263 7.47 -4.92 20.23
C ASP A 263 6.56 -6.09 19.82
N HIS A 264 5.28 -6.04 20.21
CA HIS A 264 4.36 -7.13 19.93
C HIS A 264 4.12 -7.36 18.43
N PHE A 265 4.01 -6.28 17.65
CA PHE A 265 3.74 -6.33 16.22
C PHE A 265 5.00 -6.30 15.34
N GLY A 266 6.20 -6.32 15.94
CA GLY A 266 7.47 -6.25 15.19
C GLY A 266 7.64 -4.96 14.39
N ILE A 267 7.13 -3.83 14.90
CA ILE A 267 7.18 -2.53 14.23
C ILE A 267 8.43 -1.76 14.71
N ASP A 268 9.17 -1.16 13.78
CA ASP A 268 10.36 -0.35 14.10
C ASP A 268 10.06 0.78 15.09
N GLU A 269 10.98 1.04 16.03
CA GLU A 269 10.82 2.00 17.13
C GLU A 269 10.44 3.43 16.67
N GLY A 270 10.94 3.86 15.52
CA GLY A 270 10.67 5.18 14.94
C GLY A 270 9.27 5.32 14.30
N THR A 271 8.55 4.22 14.10
CA THR A 271 7.27 4.23 13.41
C THR A 271 6.18 4.79 14.31
N LYS A 272 5.35 5.70 13.81
CA LYS A 272 4.16 6.19 14.52
C LYS A 272 3.09 5.09 14.52
N VAL A 273 2.62 4.71 15.71
CA VAL A 273 1.69 3.57 15.87
C VAL A 273 0.32 3.95 16.42
N ARG A 274 0.06 5.24 16.64
CA ARG A 274 -1.18 5.71 17.27
C ARG A 274 -2.43 5.30 16.48
N ASP A 275 -2.48 5.58 15.18
CA ASP A 275 -3.65 5.28 14.35
C ASP A 275 -3.85 3.77 14.16
N LEU A 276 -2.75 3.02 14.09
CA LEU A 276 -2.77 1.56 13.99
C LEU A 276 -3.35 0.94 15.26
N LEU A 277 -2.86 1.41 16.42
CA LEU A 277 -3.35 1.01 17.71
C LEU A 277 -4.85 1.33 17.86
N MET A 278 -5.28 2.53 17.46
CA MET A 278 -6.68 2.92 17.51
C MET A 278 -7.56 2.06 16.60
N ARG A 279 -7.12 1.80 15.36
CA ARG A 279 -7.84 0.96 14.41
C ARG A 279 -8.00 -0.47 14.92
N ASP A 280 -6.89 -1.10 15.31
CA ASP A 280 -6.89 -2.49 15.76
C ASP A 280 -7.74 -2.70 17.02
N LEU A 281 -7.57 -1.84 18.03
CA LEU A 281 -8.32 -1.96 19.28
C LEU A 281 -9.76 -1.48 19.15
N GLY A 282 -10.05 -0.57 18.23
CA GLY A 282 -11.42 -0.24 17.81
C GLY A 282 -12.14 -1.47 17.24
N THR A 283 -11.48 -2.22 16.35
CA THR A 283 -12.02 -3.49 15.83
C THR A 283 -12.25 -4.50 16.96
N LEU A 284 -11.30 -4.64 17.88
CA LEU A 284 -11.45 -5.54 19.03
C LEU A 284 -12.68 -5.18 19.89
N PHE A 285 -12.82 -3.90 20.27
CA PHE A 285 -13.94 -3.47 21.13
C PHE A 285 -15.30 -3.61 20.46
N ALA A 286 -15.37 -3.42 19.13
CA ALA A 286 -16.57 -3.69 18.36
C ALA A 286 -16.96 -5.19 18.41
N HIS A 287 -15.98 -6.10 18.36
CA HIS A 287 -16.22 -7.55 18.48
C HIS A 287 -16.58 -7.99 19.90
N MET A 288 -15.98 -7.38 20.91
CA MET A 288 -16.23 -7.71 22.32
C MET A 288 -17.55 -7.14 22.87
N GLY A 289 -18.38 -6.49 22.04
CA GLY A 289 -19.64 -5.87 22.47
C GLY A 289 -19.48 -4.79 23.55
N SER A 290 -18.27 -4.27 23.73
CA SER A 290 -17.90 -3.32 24.80
C SER A 290 -17.73 -1.90 24.26
N LEU A 291 -18.71 -1.48 23.47
CA LEU A 291 -18.98 -0.07 23.20
C LEU A 291 -20.34 0.31 23.80
N PRO A 292 -20.42 0.62 25.11
CA PRO A 292 -21.25 1.72 25.56
C PRO A 292 -20.54 3.05 25.28
#